data_AF-A0AAW2QFW2-F1
#
_entry.id   AF-A0AAW2QFW2-F1
#
_cell.length_a   1.000
_cell.length_b   1.000
_cell.length_c   1.000
_cell.angle_alpha   90.00
_cell.angle_beta   90.00
_cell.angle_gamma   90.00
#
_symmetry.space_group_name_H-M   'P 1'
#
loop_
_entity.id
_entity.type
_entity.pdbx_description
1 polymer ?
#
loop_
_entity_poly.entity_id
_entity_poly.type
_entity_poly.pdbx_seq_one_letter_code
_entity_poly.pdbx_strand_id
1 'polypeptide(L)' 'VFSNLFSLQLEEDVNEVIFALKTDSPIKEEQLSEACDALARSLELEKQEWGQRIVDASKFIKPLR' A
#
# COMPACT_ATOMS: atom_id res chain seq x y z
N VAL A 1 -19.96 -0.84 -7.08
CA VAL A 1 -19.33 -0.07 -5.99
C VAL A 1 -18.12 -0.86 -5.53
N PHE A 2 -16.96 -0.22 -5.34
CA PHE A 2 -15.77 -0.90 -4.85
C PHE A 2 -15.92 -1.14 -3.34
N SER A 3 -15.68 -2.37 -2.92
CA SER A 3 -15.68 -2.81 -1.51
C SER A 3 -14.37 -2.47 -0.80
N ASN A 4 -13.31 -2.23 -1.57
CA ASN A 4 -11.96 -1.94 -1.09
C ASN A 4 -11.43 -0.68 -1.75
N LEU A 5 -11.55 0.43 -1.04
CA LEU A 5 -10.89 1.68 -1.37
C LEU A 5 -9.73 1.87 -0.41
N PHE A 6 -8.64 2.42 -0.90
CA PHE A 6 -7.47 2.77 -0.11
C PHE A 6 -7.00 4.16 -0.50
N SER A 7 -6.38 4.86 0.43
CA SER A 7 -5.59 6.04 0.10
C SER A 7 -4.15 5.93 0.52
N LEU A 8 -3.31 6.66 -0.20
CA LEU A 8 -1.93 6.95 0.15
C LEU A 8 -1.77 8.46 0.14
N GLN A 9 -1.32 8.99 1.28
CA GLN A 9 -0.85 10.36 1.38
C GLN A 9 0.56 10.31 1.97
N LEU A 10 1.53 10.82 1.22
CA LEU A 10 2.90 10.97 1.71
C LEU A 10 3.00 12.28 2.48
N GLU A 11 3.71 12.30 3.60
CA GLU A 11 3.79 13.48 4.48
C GLU A 11 4.31 14.74 3.77
N GLU A 12 5.16 14.57 2.76
CA GLU A 12 5.75 15.65 1.97
C GLU A 12 4.89 16.08 0.76
N ASP A 13 3.82 15.35 0.45
CA ASP A 13 2.99 15.58 -0.74
C ASP A 13 1.61 16.13 -0.38
N VAL A 14 1.15 17.12 -1.16
CA VAL A 14 -0.19 17.70 -1.02
C VAL A 14 -1.26 16.82 -1.68
N ASN A 15 -0.85 15.84 -2.48
CA ASN A 15 -1.75 14.97 -3.23
C ASN A 15 -2.05 13.67 -2.46
N GLU A 16 -3.34 13.33 -2.40
CA GLU A 16 -3.81 12.02 -1.97
C GLU A 16 -4.06 11.15 -3.21
N VAL A 17 -3.49 9.94 -3.22
CA VAL A 17 -3.76 8.96 -4.27
C VAL A 17 -4.78 7.96 -3.74
N ILE A 18 -5.89 7.80 -4.47
CA ILE A 18 -6.96 6.85 -4.12
C ILE A 18 -6.88 5.65 -5.06
N PHE A 19 -6.87 4.45 -4.48
CA PHE A 19 -6.84 3.18 -5.19
C PHE A 19 -8.13 2.42 -4.93
N ALA A 20 -8.65 1.75 -5.95
CA ALA A 20 -9.81 0.89 -5.85
C ALA A 20 -9.46 -0.53 -6.26
N LEU A 21 -9.61 -1.47 -5.33
CA LEU A 21 -9.37 -2.89 -5.59
C LEU A 21 -10.70 -3.60 -5.83
N LYS A 22 -10.86 -4.17 -7.03
CA LYS A 22 -12.06 -4.92 -7.39
C LYS A 22 -11.94 -6.37 -6.91
N THR A 23 -12.42 -6.64 -5.71
CA THR A 23 -12.53 -8.00 -5.16
C THR A 23 -13.92 -8.25 -4.61
N ASP A 24 -14.34 -9.52 -4.63
CA ASP A 24 -15.67 -9.93 -4.18
C ASP A 24 -15.82 -9.83 -2.65
N SER A 25 -14.72 -9.80 -1.91
CA SER A 25 -14.68 -9.65 -0.45
C SER A 25 -13.84 -8.45 0.00
N PRO A 26 -14.16 -7.83 1.16
CA PRO A 26 -13.29 -6.87 1.81
C PRO A 26 -11.91 -7.46 2.14
N ILE A 27 -10.86 -6.68 1.97
CA ILE A 27 -9.51 -6.97 2.41
C ILE A 27 -9.43 -6.62 3.90
N LYS A 28 -8.90 -7.56 4.68
CA LYS A 28 -8.64 -7.32 6.11
C LYS A 28 -7.32 -6.59 6.29
N GLU A 29 -7.19 -5.90 7.42
CA GLU A 29 -5.98 -5.14 7.76
C GLU A 29 -4.74 -6.04 7.82
N GLU A 30 -4.89 -7.28 8.32
CA GLU A 30 -3.79 -8.25 8.40
C GLU A 30 -3.30 -8.64 6.99
N GLN A 31 -4.22 -8.79 6.04
CA GLN A 31 -3.87 -9.13 4.66
C GLN A 31 -3.13 -8.00 3.95
N LEU A 32 -3.50 -6.74 4.24
CA LEU A 32 -2.79 -5.57 3.73
C LEU A 32 -1.38 -5.49 4.33
N SER A 33 -1.24 -5.72 5.64
CA SER A 33 0.07 -5.76 6.31
C SER A 33 0.97 -6.85 5.72
N GLU A 34 0.44 -8.07 5.54
CA GLU A 34 1.19 -9.17 4.92
C GLU A 34 1.64 -8.84 3.49
N ALA A 35 0.82 -8.12 2.72
CA ALA A 35 1.18 -7.67 1.39
C ALA A 35 2.31 -6.65 1.41
N CYS A 36 2.31 -5.70 2.36
CA CYS A 36 3.42 -4.75 2.57
C CYS A 36 4.72 -5.48 2.94
N ASP A 37 4.66 -6.51 3.80
CA ASP A 37 5.83 -7.31 4.17
C ASP A 37 6.36 -8.15 3.00
N ALA A 38 5.45 -8.68 2.15
CA ALA A 38 5.83 -9.37 0.93
C ALA A 38 6.50 -8.43 -0.09
N LEU A 39 6.01 -7.19 -0.20
CA LEU A 39 6.63 -6.15 -1.02
C LEU A 39 8.04 -5.82 -0.53
N ALA A 40 8.23 -5.63 0.78
CA ALA A 40 9.53 -5.32 1.36
C ALA A 40 10.57 -6.40 1.05
N ARG A 41 10.23 -7.67 1.28
CA ARG A 41 11.11 -8.80 0.95
C ARG A 41 11.46 -8.87 -0.54
N SER A 42 10.50 -8.55 -1.41
CA SER A 42 10.73 -8.57 -2.85
C SER A 42 11.69 -7.46 -3.29
N LEU A 43 11.58 -6.27 -2.70
CA LEU A 43 12.43 -5.12 -3.03
C LEU A 43 13.85 -5.23 -2.43
N GLU A 44 14.00 -5.90 -1.29
CA GLU A 44 15.32 -6.22 -0.72
C GLU A 44 16.16 -7.11 -1.67
N LEU A 45 15.51 -8.03 -2.39
CA LEU A 45 16.17 -8.90 -3.37
C LEU A 45 16.68 -8.13 -4.59
N GLU A 46 16.01 -7.05 -4.99
CA GLU A 46 16.37 -6.27 -6.17
C GLU A 46 17.43 -5.18 -5.91
N LYS A 47 17.79 -4.91 -4.64
CA LYS A 47 18.78 -3.90 -4.20
C LYS A 47 18.64 -2.53 -4.88
N GLN A 48 17.40 -2.11 -5.12
CA GLN A 48 17.11 -0.83 -5.76
C GLN A 48 17.21 0.32 -4.75
N GLU A 49 17.86 1.43 -5.11
CA GLU A 49 17.95 2.63 -4.25
C GLU A 49 16.57 3.20 -3.89
N TRP A 50 15.57 3.01 -4.75
CA TRP A 50 14.19 3.44 -4.51
C TRP A 50 13.37 2.41 -3.69
N GLY A 51 13.87 1.19 -3.48
CA GLY A 51 13.12 0.12 -2.83
C GLY A 51 12.67 0.47 -1.42
N GLN A 52 13.58 0.99 -0.60
CA GLN A 52 13.26 1.40 0.78
C GLN A 52 12.19 2.50 0.82
N ARG A 53 12.27 3.47 -0.10
CA ARG A 53 11.26 4.54 -0.22
C ARG A 53 9.87 3.99 -0.52
N ILE A 54 9.77 2.96 -1.37
CA ILE A 54 8.49 2.33 -1.67
C ILE A 54 7.96 1.53 -0.48
N VAL A 55 8.82 0.82 0.25
CA VAL A 55 8.44 0.10 1.47
C VAL A 55 7.93 1.06 2.54
N ASP A 56 8.59 2.21 2.71
CA ASP A 56 8.15 3.19 3.68
C ASP A 56 6.85 3.87 3.22
N ALA A 57 6.71 4.18 1.94
CA ALA A 57 5.46 4.68 1.35
C ALA A 57 4.29 3.69 1.55
N SER A 58 4.51 2.38 1.37
CA SER A 58 3.43 1.39 1.46
C SER A 58 2.81 1.30 2.86
N LYS A 59 3.55 1.66 3.92
CA LYS A 59 3.05 1.73 5.30
C LYS A 59 2.04 2.85 5.53
N PHE A 60 1.97 3.84 4.64
CA PHE A 60 1.00 4.92 4.71
C PHE A 60 -0.31 4.61 3.98
N ILE A 61 -0.41 3.43 3.32
CA ILE A 61 -1.65 2.99 2.69
C ILE A 61 -2.70 2.71 3.77
N LYS A 62 -3.86 3.36 3.68
CA LYS A 62 -4.96 3.20 4.63
C LYS A 62 -6.25 2.85 3.91
N PRO A 63 -7.11 1.98 4.48
CA PRO A 63 -8.45 1.76 3.96
C PRO A 63 -9.28 3.07 3.99
N LEU A 64 -9.92 3.39 2.87
CA LEU A 64 -10.93 4.44 2.76
C LEU A 64 -12.28 3.79 3.06
N ARG A 65 -12.85 4.10 4.23
CA ARG A 65 -14.18 3.60 4.64
C ARG A 65 -15.30 4.43 4.05
#